data_AF-A0A1V5QFN0-F1
#
_entry.id   AF-A0A1V5QFN0-F1
#
_cell.length_a   1.000
_cell.length_b   1.000
_cell.length_c   1.000
_cell.angle_alpha   90.00
_cell.angle_beta   90.00
_cell.angle_gamma   90.00
#
_symmetry.space_group_name_H-M   'P 1'
#
loop_
_entity.id
_entity.type
_entity.pdbx_description
1 polymer ?
#
loop_
_entity_poly.entity_id
_entity_poly.type
_entity_poly.pdbx_seq_one_letter_code
_entity_poly.pdbx_strand_id
1 'polypeptide(L)'
;MLTRRNGGFVEFIPSPQEKREAVLRDHALDLLQNLHLRVEMIEHCLGLHPCLADEFHAVLRKIAREEADAKRAHDAAQADA
;
A
#
# COMPACT_ATOMS: atom_id res chain seq x y z
N MET A 1 -19.40 -4.53 -5.88
CA MET A 1 -20.73 -4.73 -6.51
C MET A 1 -21.72 -3.68 -5.97
N LEU A 2 -22.46 -2.96 -6.83
CA LEU A 2 -23.50 -2.02 -6.39
C LEU A 2 -24.81 -2.79 -6.18
N THR A 3 -25.34 -2.78 -4.96
CA THR A 3 -26.62 -3.44 -4.64
C THR A 3 -27.67 -2.40 -4.30
N ARG A 4 -28.83 -2.48 -4.97
CA ARG A 4 -29.96 -1.58 -4.76
C ARG A 4 -30.74 -2.05 -3.53
N ARG A 5 -30.84 -1.23 -2.48
CA ARG A 5 -31.77 -1.49 -1.37
C ARG A 5 -33.13 -0.86 -1.67
N ASN A 6 -34.21 -1.54 -1.26
CA ASN A 6 -35.57 -0.98 -1.30
C ASN A 6 -35.58 0.31 -0.48
N GLY A 7 -35.72 1.46 -1.14
CA GLY A 7 -35.56 2.79 -0.53
C GLY A 7 -34.79 3.80 -1.38
N GLY A 8 -34.25 3.41 -2.54
CA GLY A 8 -33.60 4.34 -3.48
C GLY A 8 -32.11 4.60 -3.22
N PHE A 9 -31.57 4.06 -2.13
CA PHE A 9 -30.14 4.11 -1.84
C PHE A 9 -29.40 2.96 -2.54
N VAL A 10 -28.31 3.30 -3.25
CA VAL A 10 -27.36 2.34 -3.81
C VAL A 10 -26.18 2.27 -2.85
N GLU A 11 -25.97 1.12 -2.25
CA GLU A 11 -24.82 0.88 -1.37
C GLU A 11 -23.79 0.04 -2.12
N PHE A 12 -22.54 0.51 -2.16
CA PHE A 12 -21.44 -0.26 -2.70
C PHE A 12 -21.02 -1.32 -1.68
N ILE A 13 -21.23 -2.59 -2.03
CA ILE A 13 -20.77 -3.72 -1.22
C ILE A 13 -19.62 -4.38 -2.00
N PRO A 14 -18.37 -4.30 -1.51
CA PRO A 14 -17.27 -5.02 -2.13
C PRO A 14 -17.49 -6.52 -1.95
N SER A 15 -17.32 -7.26 -3.04
CA SER A 15 -17.32 -8.72 -3.06
C SER A 15 -16.22 -9.26 -2.16
N PRO A 16 -16.32 -10.52 -1.71
CA PRO A 16 -15.25 -11.15 -0.92
C PRO A 16 -13.87 -11.10 -1.61
N GLN A 17 -13.83 -11.15 -2.94
CA GLN A 17 -12.58 -10.99 -3.69
C GLN A 17 -12.05 -9.56 -3.61
N GLU A 18 -12.88 -8.56 -3.89
CA GLU A 18 -12.51 -7.13 -3.79
C GLU A 18 -12.01 -6.78 -2.37
N LYS A 19 -12.62 -7.35 -1.33
CA LYS A 19 -12.16 -7.20 0.05
C LYS A 19 -10.77 -7.80 0.28
N ARG A 20 -10.50 -9.01 -0.22
CA ARG A 20 -9.17 -9.64 -0.10
C ARG A 20 -8.10 -8.86 -0.84
N GLU A 21 -8.40 -8.42 -2.06
CA GLU A 21 -7.48 -7.60 -2.86
C GLU A 21 -7.20 -6.27 -2.18
N ALA A 22 -8.19 -5.64 -1.53
CA ALA A 22 -7.97 -4.45 -0.73
C ALA A 22 -6.99 -4.70 0.42
N VAL A 23 -7.21 -5.75 1.23
CA VAL A 23 -6.28 -6.12 2.32
C VAL A 23 -4.87 -6.39 1.81
N LEU A 24 -4.73 -7.08 0.67
CA LEU A 24 -3.42 -7.32 0.08
C LEU A 24 -2.73 -6.03 -0.38
N ARG A 25 -3.48 -5.09 -0.97
CA ARG A 25 -2.94 -3.77 -1.32
C ARG A 25 -2.51 -2.98 -0.09
N ASP A 26 -3.30 -3.02 0.97
CA ASP A 26 -3.02 -2.30 2.23
C ASP A 26 -1.70 -2.77 2.87
N HIS A 27 -1.28 -4.02 2.62
CA HIS A 27 -0.07 -4.61 3.20
C HIS A 27 1.06 -4.88 2.18
N ALA A 28 0.85 -4.63 0.90
CA ALA A 28 1.83 -4.97 -0.14
C ALA A 28 3.17 -4.25 0.06
N LEU A 29 3.13 -2.98 0.47
CA LEU A 29 4.34 -2.19 0.72
C LEU A 29 5.12 -2.70 1.94
N ASP A 30 4.43 -3.07 3.01
CA ASP A 30 5.06 -3.66 4.20
C ASP A 30 5.75 -4.98 3.87
N LEU A 31 5.12 -5.80 3.02
CA LEU A 31 5.71 -7.06 2.55
C LEU A 31 6.97 -6.82 1.70
N LEU A 32 6.93 -5.86 0.77
CA LEU A 32 8.09 -5.49 -0.04
C LEU A 32 9.22 -4.92 0.81
N GLN A 33 8.91 -4.09 1.81
CA GLN A 33 9.91 -3.58 2.75
C GLN A 33 10.54 -4.70 3.56
N ASN A 34 9.75 -5.65 4.06
CA ASN A 34 10.27 -6.80 4.80
C ASN A 34 11.21 -7.65 3.93
N LEU A 35 10.82 -7.92 2.69
CA LEU A 35 11.65 -8.66 1.74
C LEU A 35 12.96 -7.93 1.47
N HIS A 36 12.90 -6.62 1.21
CA HIS A 36 14.07 -5.77 0.98
C HIS A 36 15.07 -5.86 2.14
N LEU A 37 14.62 -5.66 3.38
CA LEU A 37 15.48 -5.73 4.56
C LEU A 37 16.16 -7.10 4.72
N ARG A 38 15.47 -8.18 4.37
CA ARG A 38 16.04 -9.54 4.43
C ARG A 38 17.07 -9.78 3.32
N VAL A 39 16.84 -9.24 2.13
CA VAL A 39 17.81 -9.31 1.01
C VAL A 39 19.05 -8.48 1.34
N GLU A 40 18.87 -7.26 1.82
CA GLU A 40 19.95 -6.36 2.25
C GLU A 40 20.83 -7.03 3.34
N MET A 41 20.20 -7.70 4.31
CA MET A 41 20.93 -8.47 5.32
C MET A 41 21.77 -9.60 4.71
N ILE A 42 21.23 -10.34 3.73
CA ILE A 42 21.96 -11.41 3.03
C ILE A 42 23.13 -10.82 2.23
N GLU A 43 22.90 -9.73 1.50
CA GLU A 43 23.92 -9.04 0.71
C GLU A 43 25.07 -8.55 1.59
N HIS A 44 24.75 -7.93 2.73
CA HIS A 44 25.74 -7.52 3.71
C HIS A 44 26.53 -8.72 4.26
N CYS A 45 25.88 -9.83 4.60
CA CYS A 45 26.56 -11.04 5.05
C CYS A 45 27.51 -11.63 4.00
N LEU A 46 27.22 -11.43 2.71
CA LEU A 46 28.06 -11.86 1.60
C LEU A 46 29.11 -10.83 1.17
N GLY A 47 29.13 -9.64 1.79
CA GLY A 47 30.05 -8.56 1.45
C GLY A 47 29.76 -7.91 0.09
N LEU A 48 28.51 -8.00 -0.39
CA LEU A 48 28.08 -7.38 -1.64
C LEU A 48 27.88 -5.88 -1.45
N HIS A 49 28.09 -5.10 -2.51
CA HIS A 49 27.92 -3.65 -2.46
C HIS A 49 26.43 -3.29 -2.34
N PRO A 50 26.03 -2.43 -1.38
CA PRO A 50 24.62 -2.16 -1.08
C PRO A 50 23.93 -1.16 -2.05
N CYS A 51 24.47 -0.94 -3.26
CA CYS A 51 23.95 0.11 -4.15
C CYS A 51 22.48 -0.12 -4.53
N LEU A 52 22.11 -1.37 -4.84
CA LEU A 52 20.74 -1.73 -5.15
C LEU A 52 19.83 -1.60 -3.92
N ALA A 53 20.36 -1.89 -2.72
CA ALA A 53 19.61 -1.75 -1.50
C ALA A 53 19.30 -0.28 -1.18
N ASP A 54 20.26 0.62 -1.39
CA ASP A 54 20.10 2.06 -1.22
C ASP A 54 19.08 2.64 -2.22
N GLU A 55 19.17 2.24 -3.49
CA GLU A 55 18.22 2.63 -4.54
C GLU A 55 16.80 2.19 -4.20
N PHE A 56 16.62 0.93 -3.77
CA PHE A 56 15.30 0.44 -3.39
C PHE A 56 14.75 1.14 -2.14
N HIS A 57 15.61 1.45 -1.17
CA HIS A 57 15.24 2.27 -0.01
C HIS A 57 14.71 3.65 -0.43
N ALA A 58 15.35 4.29 -1.41
CA ALA A 58 14.90 5.58 -1.92
C ALA A 58 13.52 5.47 -2.60
N VAL A 59 13.28 4.40 -3.36
CA VAL A 59 11.98 4.14 -4.00
C VAL A 59 10.89 3.92 -2.94
N LEU A 60 11.13 3.07 -1.94
CA LEU A 60 10.15 2.83 -0.86
C LEU A 60 9.80 4.12 -0.10
N ARG A 61 10.80 4.96 0.21
CA ARG A 61 10.56 6.26 0.87
C ARG A 61 9.70 7.19 0.01
N LYS A 62 9.94 7.21 -1.30
CA LYS A 62 9.13 8.00 -2.24
C LYS A 62 7.68 7.53 -2.23
N ILE A 63 7.45 6.22 -2.36
CA ILE A 63 6.10 5.65 -2.36
C ILE A 63 5.39 5.95 -1.03
N ALA A 64 6.04 5.73 0.11
CA ALA A 64 5.46 5.99 1.43
C ALA A 64 5.03 7.47 1.61
N ARG A 65 5.79 8.40 1.04
CA ARG A 65 5.43 9.82 1.03
C ARG A 65 4.19 10.08 0.16
N GLU A 66 4.17 9.54 -1.05
CA GLU A 66 3.05 9.70 -1.98
C GLU A 66 1.75 9.11 -1.41
N GLU A 67 1.82 7.94 -0.76
CA GLU A 67 0.69 7.32 -0.05
C GLU A 67 0.20 8.19 1.13
N ALA A 68 1.12 8.77 1.90
CA ALA A 68 0.76 9.68 3.00
C ALA A 68 0.14 11.00 2.51
N ASP A 69 0.57 11.50 1.35
CA ASP A 69 -0.04 12.66 0.69
C ASP A 69 -1.45 12.32 0.19
N ALA A 70 -1.61 11.17 -0.49
CA ALA A 70 -2.90 10.69 -0.99
C ALA A 70 -3.91 10.45 0.13
N LYS A 71 -3.48 9.84 1.23
CA LYS A 71 -4.31 9.63 2.42
C LYS A 71 -4.80 10.94 3.02
N ARG A 72 -3.91 11.93 3.19
CA ARG A 72 -4.29 13.27 3.68
C ARG A 72 -5.30 13.97 2.77
N ALA A 73 -5.12 13.87 1.45
CA ALA A 73 -6.06 14.43 0.49
C ALA A 73 -7.44 13.74 0.57
N HIS A 74 -7.46 12.41 0.76
CA HIS A 74 -8.70 11.65 0.94
C HIS A 74 -9.43 12.04 2.23
N ASP A 75 -8.70 12.11 3.35
CA ASP A 75 -9.26 12.48 4.66
C ASP A 75 -9.83 13.91 4.63
N ALA A 76 -9.15 14.85 3.97
CA ALA A 76 -9.65 16.22 3.78
C ALA A 76 -10.94 16.25 2.94
N ALA A 77 -10.98 15.50 1.83
CA ALA A 77 -12.17 15.42 0.98
C ALA A 77 -13.39 14.79 1.69
N GLN A 78 -13.17 13.89 2.65
CA GLN A 78 -14.24 13.33 3.48
C GLN A 78 -14.74 14.30 4.57
N ALA A 79 -13.88 15.21 5.05
CA ALA A 79 -14.25 16.20 6.07
C ALA A 79 -15.10 17.36 5.52
N ASP A 80 -14.96 17.67 4.23
CA ASP A 80 -15.70 18.72 3.52
C ASP A 80 -17.06 18.23 2.93
N ALA A 81 -17.36 16.93 3.03
CA ALA A 81 -18.57 16.27 2.48
C ALA A 81 -19.63 15.99 3.55
#